data_AF-X5WYW6-F1
#
_entry.id   AF-X5WYW6-F1
#
_cell.length_a   1.000
_cell.length_b   1.000
_cell.length_c   1.000
_cell.angle_alpha   90.00
_cell.angle_beta   90.00
_cell.angle_gamma   90.00
#
_symmetry.space_group_name_H-M   'P 1'
#
loop_
_entity.id
_entity.type
_entity.pdbx_description
1 polymer ?
#
loop_
_entity_poly.entity_id
_entity_poly.type
_entity_poly.pdbx_seq_one_letter_code
_entity_poly.pdbx_strand_id
1 'polypeptide(L)' 'MSTRLEVADIFRRHGEAYRQAHDGHLGRVERRVMSAIELCRTAELGGHVEGCRSCGAIRVAYNSCLMGRSSNGESAWRR' A
#
# COMPACT_ATOMS: atom_id res chain seq x y z
N MET A 1 -3.24 -1.18 -20.53
CA MET A 1 -3.06 -1.92 -19.26
C MET A 1 -4.19 -1.53 -18.33
N SER A 2 -5.14 -2.43 -18.07
CA SER A 2 -6.18 -2.15 -17.08
C SER A 2 -5.52 -2.12 -15.71
N THR A 3 -5.40 -0.95 -15.11
CA THR A 3 -5.04 -0.82 -13.69
C THR A 3 -6.19 -1.43 -12.92
N ARG A 4 -5.99 -2.65 -12.42
CA ARG A 4 -6.95 -3.31 -11.53
C ARG A 4 -7.20 -2.35 -10.37
N LEU A 5 -8.46 -1.99 -10.14
CA LEU A 5 -8.84 -1.16 -9.01
C LEU A 5 -8.34 -1.80 -7.71
N GLU A 6 -7.53 -1.07 -6.95
CA GLU A 6 -7.04 -1.50 -5.64
C GLU A 6 -7.85 -0.83 -4.52
N VAL A 7 -7.85 -1.45 -3.34
CA VAL A 7 -8.47 -0.85 -2.14
C VAL A 7 -7.86 0.53 -1.85
N ALA A 8 -6.55 0.70 -2.07
CA ALA A 8 -5.86 1.98 -1.93
C ALA A 8 -6.49 3.09 -2.79
N ASP A 9 -7.00 2.77 -3.98
CA ASP A 9 -7.65 3.76 -4.86
C ASP A 9 -8.97 4.27 -4.27
N ILE A 10 -9.71 3.40 -3.59
CA ILE A 10 -10.95 3.78 -2.91
C ILE A 10 -10.65 4.74 -1.76
N PHE A 11 -9.64 4.42 -0.95
CA PHE A 11 -9.22 5.28 0.17
C PHE A 11 -8.66 6.62 -0.32
N ARG A 12 -7.85 6.64 -1.39
CA ARG A 12 -7.36 7.91 -1.97
C ARG A 12 -8.48 8.81 -2.47
N ARG A 13 -9.57 8.24 -3.01
CA ARG A 13 -10.71 9.01 -3.55
C ARG A 13 -11.74 9.42 -2.49
N HIS A 14 -11.95 8.58 -1.49
CA HIS A 14 -13.09 8.72 -0.57
C HIS A 14 -12.71 8.74 0.92
N GLY A 15 -11.44 8.46 1.25
CA GLY A 15 -10.97 8.28 2.62
C GLY A 15 -11.07 9.55 3.46
N GLU A 16 -10.82 10.72 2.87
CA GLU A 16 -10.98 12.00 3.57
C GLU A 16 -12.45 12.26 3.94
N ALA A 17 -13.36 12.16 2.97
CA ALA A 17 -14.79 12.34 3.21
C ALA A 17 -15.33 11.36 4.27
N TYR A 18 -14.87 10.11 4.22
CA TYR A 18 -15.21 9.10 5.23
C TYR A 18 -14.69 9.49 6.62
N ARG A 19 -13.44 9.95 6.74
CA ARG A 19 -12.90 10.42 8.02
C ARG A 19 -13.69 11.58 8.59
N GLN A 20 -14.06 12.55 7.77
CA GLN A 20 -14.85 13.70 8.20
C GLN A 20 -16.25 13.29 8.68
N ALA A 21 -16.92 12.40 7.95
CA ALA A 21 -18.25 11.90 8.32
C ALA A 21 -18.25 11.04 9.60
N HIS A 22 -17.12 10.42 9.94
CA HIS A 22 -17.01 9.47 11.05
C HIS A 22 -15.99 9.89 12.13
N ASP A 23 -15.62 11.16 12.22
CA ASP A 23 -14.50 11.61 13.06
C ASP A 23 -14.63 11.23 14.55
N GLY A 24 -15.86 11.24 15.09
CA GLY A 24 -16.16 10.81 16.46
C GLY A 24 -16.13 9.29 16.71
N HIS A 25 -16.11 8.48 15.65
CA HIS A 25 -16.11 7.01 15.73
C HIS A 25 -14.77 6.38 15.34
N LEU A 26 -13.89 7.14 14.69
CA LEU A 26 -12.57 6.67 14.33
C LEU A 26 -11.60 6.92 15.47
N GLY A 27 -10.97 5.86 15.95
CA GLY A 27 -9.86 5.94 16.89
C GLY A 27 -8.53 6.23 16.19
N ARG A 28 -7.44 6.15 16.96
CA ARG A 28 -6.08 6.37 16.44
C ARG A 28 -5.63 5.23 15.53
N VAL A 29 -6.04 4.00 15.83
CA VAL A 29 -5.62 2.80 15.07
C VAL A 29 -6.27 2.81 13.70
N GLU A 30 -7.57 3.08 13.63
CA GLU A 30 -8.32 3.15 12.37
C GLU A 30 -7.70 4.19 11.47
N ARG A 31 -7.50 5.44 11.95
CA ARG A 31 -6.86 6.51 11.17
C ARG A 31 -5.48 6.08 10.65
N ARG A 32 -4.67 5.40 11.46
CA ARG A 32 -3.34 4.89 11.02
C ARG A 32 -3.46 3.83 9.94
N VAL A 33 -4.41 2.91 10.06
CA VAL A 33 -4.68 1.88 9.04
C VAL A 33 -5.12 2.52 7.74
N MET A 34 -6.03 3.50 7.79
CA MET A 34 -6.46 4.24 6.59
C MET A 34 -5.27 4.88 5.88
N SER A 35 -4.40 5.60 6.61
CA SER A 35 -3.21 6.22 6.03
C SER A 35 -2.22 5.19 5.47
N ALA A 36 -2.03 4.05 6.15
CA ALA A 36 -1.18 2.98 5.63
C ALA A 36 -1.71 2.40 4.31
N ILE A 37 -3.04 2.27 4.17
CA ILE A 37 -3.69 1.80 2.94
C ILE A 37 -3.54 2.84 1.82
N GLU A 38 -3.69 4.13 2.10
CA GLU A 38 -3.50 5.21 1.12
C GLU A 38 -2.09 5.23 0.52
N LEU A 39 -1.08 4.93 1.34
CA LEU A 39 0.34 4.85 0.95
C LEU A 39 0.75 3.48 0.38
N CYS A 40 -0.14 2.48 0.39
CA CYS A 40 0.20 1.14 -0.08
C CYS A 40 0.61 1.16 -1.56
N ARG A 41 1.73 0.49 -1.89
CA ARG A 41 2.29 0.36 -3.25
C ARG A 41 2.59 1.72 -3.91
N THR A 42 3.05 2.67 -3.10
CA THR A 42 3.56 3.97 -3.56
C THR A 42 5.05 4.11 -3.24
N ALA A 43 5.70 5.13 -3.80
CA ALA A 43 7.12 5.38 -3.57
C ALA A 43 7.41 5.73 -2.09
N GLU A 44 6.41 6.21 -1.36
CA GLU A 44 6.43 6.61 0.03
C GLU A 44 6.74 5.44 0.97
N LEU A 45 6.40 4.20 0.58
CA LEU A 45 6.78 2.99 1.32
C LEU A 45 8.07 2.35 0.79
N GLY A 46 8.74 2.99 -0.17
CA GLY A 46 9.87 2.42 -0.90
C GLY A 46 9.47 1.35 -1.90
N GLY A 47 10.44 0.87 -2.67
CA GLY A 47 10.23 -0.16 -3.66
C GLY A 47 11.53 -0.79 -4.13
N HIS A 48 11.40 -1.77 -5.03
CA HIS A 48 12.50 -2.52 -5.60
C HIS A 48 12.27 -2.77 -7.09
N VAL A 49 13.36 -3.02 -7.80
CA VAL A 49 13.31 -3.43 -9.20
C VAL A 49 13.23 -4.94 -9.24
N GLU A 50 12.19 -5.46 -9.89
CA GLU A 50 12.05 -6.89 -10.16
C GLU A 50 12.48 -7.18 -11.59
N GLY A 51 13.30 -8.21 -11.75
CA GLY A 51 13.76 -8.71 -13.06
C GLY A 51 13.34 -10.16 -13.25
N CYS A 52 12.67 -10.46 -14.37
CA CYS A 52 12.39 -11.82 -14.78
C CYS A 52 13.62 -12.43 -15.46
N ARG A 53 14.15 -13.52 -14.90
CA ARG A 53 15.35 -14.18 -15.44
C ARG A 53 15.11 -14.92 -16.77
N SER A 54 13.87 -15.32 -17.05
CA SER A 54 13.54 -16.09 -18.26
C SER A 54 13.23 -15.20 -19.46
N CYS A 55 12.53 -14.08 -19.28
CA CYS A 55 12.14 -13.19 -20.37
C CYS A 55 12.83 -11.82 -20.37
N GLY A 56 13.66 -11.52 -19.36
CA GLY A 56 14.37 -10.24 -19.26
C GLY A 56 13.48 -9.04 -18.90
N ALA A 57 12.19 -9.24 -18.64
CA ALA A 57 11.29 -8.16 -18.26
C ALA A 57 11.70 -7.54 -16.92
N ILE A 58 11.77 -6.21 -16.88
CA ILE A 58 12.09 -5.43 -15.68
C ILE A 58 10.86 -4.60 -15.31
N ARG A 59 10.49 -4.58 -14.04
CA ARG A 59 9.44 -3.71 -13.51
C ARG A 59 9.83 -3.13 -12.15
N VAL A 60 9.42 -1.89 -11.90
CA VAL A 60 9.48 -1.30 -10.56
C VAL A 60 8.27 -1.81 -9.76
N ALA A 61 8.52 -2.29 -8.55
CA ALA A 61 7.50 -2.73 -7.62
C ALA A 61 7.61 -1.92 -6.33
N TYR A 62 6.48 -1.43 -5.81
CA TYR A 62 6.45 -0.70 -4.55
C TYR A 62 5.99 -1.61 -3.41
N ASN A 63 6.48 -1.32 -2.21
CA ASN A 63 6.19 -2.11 -1.01
C ASN A 63 4.72 -2.03 -0.60
N SER A 64 4.21 -3.12 -0.03
CA SER A 64 2.88 -3.14 0.57
C SER A 64 2.88 -2.50 1.96
N CYS A 65 1.72 -2.05 2.42
CA CYS A 65 1.51 -1.44 3.73
C CYS A 65 1.76 -2.38 4.92
N LEU A 66 1.92 -3.69 4.70
CA LEU A 66 2.36 -4.64 5.73
C LEU A 66 3.85 -4.47 6.07
N MET A 67 4.69 -4.16 5.06
CA MET A 67 6.13 -3.99 5.25
C MET A 67 6.49 -2.58 5.77
N GLY A 68 5.57 -1.63 5.67
CA GLY A 68 5.72 -0.25 6.12
C GLY A 68 5.43 -0.06 7.61
N ARG A 69 6.28 -0.61 8.50
CA ARG A 69 6.33 -0.30 9.95
C ARG A 69 4.97 -0.24 10.69
N SER A 70 4.38 -1.43 10.83
CA SER A 70 3.91 -1.93 12.13
C SER A 70 4.49 -3.33 12.24
N SER A 71 5.37 -3.56 13.21
CA SER A 71 6.10 -4.79 13.47
C SER A 71 5.40 -6.08 13.01
N ASN A 72 5.88 -6.66 11.89
CA ASN A 72 6.18 -8.08 11.71
C ASN A 72 6.54 -8.42 10.26
N GLY A 73 7.66 -9.13 10.09
CA GLY A 73 7.85 -10.07 8.97
C GLY A 73 8.91 -9.70 7.93
N GLU A 74 10.18 -9.88 8.27
CA GLU A 74 11.20 -10.18 7.24
C GLU A 74 10.82 -11.49 6.53
N SER A 75 10.51 -11.42 5.24
CA SER A 75 10.68 -12.54 4.29
C SER A 75 10.51 -12.01 2.87
N ALA A 76 11.56 -11.35 2.38
CA ALA A 76 11.73 -11.06 0.97
C ALA A 76 11.88 -12.39 0.21
N TRP A 77 10.96 -12.62 -0.72
CA TRP A 77 10.84 -13.83 -1.52
C TRP A 77 12.11 -14.12 -2.33
N ARG A 78 12.77 -15.26 -2.04
CA ARG A 78 13.49 -16.07 -3.02
C ARG A 78 12.53 -17.14 -3.55
N ARG A 79 12.08 -17.00 -4.79
CA ARG A 79 11.92 -18.10 -5.74
C ARG A 79 11.73 -17.55 -7.14
#